data_AF-A0A7C8ZAA3-F1
#
_entry.id   AF-A0A7C8ZAA3-F1
#
_cell.length_a   1.000
_cell.length_b   1.000
_cell.length_c   1.000
_cell.angle_alpha   90.00
_cell.angle_beta   90.00
_cell.angle_gamma   90.00
#
_symmetry.space_group_name_H-M   'P 1'
#
loop_
_entity.id
_entity.type
_entity.pdbx_description
1 polymer ?
#
loop_
_entity_poly.entity_id
_entity_poly.type
_entity_poly.pdbx_seq_one_letter_code
_entity_poly.pdbx_strand_id
1 'polypeptide(L)'
;PFLVSISPFHLLQQNRNISLSFSLFRETSHPRNDHHKLYTNIFDLSYDTLVTALSSAGFAHVDIIIGQIGWPTDGAVNANSSMAETFMKGFLVHLRGKSGTPLRPHDPPKEAYILSLLDEDQRSIADGSFERHWGIFTFDGQAKYQVDLAEGSRHLVNAQNVEYHSAKWCVVNNNKDLSNASVSALEACSVADCSALSPGGSCYNLSWPGNISYAFNSYYQQHDQ
;
A
#
# COMPACT_ATOMS: atom_id res chain seq x y z
N PRO A 1 -18.74 -12.96 13.23
CA PRO A 1 -18.26 -11.68 12.66
C PRO A 1 -18.17 -11.81 11.13
N PHE A 2 -18.40 -10.73 10.39
CA PHE A 2 -18.18 -10.64 8.96
C PHE A 2 -16.78 -10.06 8.72
N LEU A 3 -15.91 -10.81 8.04
CA LEU A 3 -14.55 -10.38 7.72
C LEU A 3 -14.55 -9.71 6.34
N VAL A 4 -13.99 -8.51 6.25
CA VAL A 4 -13.91 -7.77 4.98
C VAL A 4 -12.55 -7.12 4.78
N SER A 5 -12.06 -7.10 3.55
CA SER A 5 -10.94 -6.26 3.13
C SER A 5 -11.47 -4.91 2.66
N ILE A 6 -10.98 -3.81 3.22
CA ILE A 6 -11.33 -2.45 2.77
C ILE A 6 -10.06 -1.81 2.22
N SER A 7 -10.09 -1.45 0.93
CA SER A 7 -8.94 -0.86 0.25
C SER A 7 -9.25 0.52 -0.35
N PRO A 8 -9.06 1.59 0.43
CA PRO A 8 -9.14 2.97 -0.04
C PRO A 8 -8.27 3.26 -1.27
N PHE A 9 -7.07 2.66 -1.32
CA PHE A 9 -6.15 2.84 -2.45
C PHE A 9 -6.73 2.28 -3.75
N HIS A 10 -7.28 1.05 -3.74
CA HIS A 10 -7.91 0.48 -4.93
C HIS A 10 -9.10 1.33 -5.40
N LEU A 11 -9.94 1.80 -4.47
CA LEU A 11 -11.07 2.68 -4.79
C LEU A 11 -10.60 4.00 -5.44
N LEU A 12 -9.51 4.59 -4.93
CA LEU A 12 -8.89 5.78 -5.50
C LEU A 12 -8.41 5.54 -6.95
N GLN A 13 -7.78 4.39 -7.23
CA GLN A 13 -7.31 4.06 -8.57
C GLN A 13 -8.46 3.84 -9.56
N GLN A 14 -9.55 3.20 -9.10
CA GLN A 14 -10.68 2.82 -9.95
C GLN A 14 -11.70 3.95 -10.16
N ASN A 15 -11.76 4.93 -9.26
CA ASN A 15 -12.79 5.96 -9.28
C ASN A 15 -12.21 7.38 -9.21
N ARG A 16 -12.22 8.08 -10.34
CA ARG A 16 -11.72 9.47 -10.48
C ARG A 16 -12.46 10.50 -9.63
N ASN A 17 -13.66 10.17 -9.13
CA ASN A 17 -14.43 11.07 -8.26
C ASN A 17 -13.99 10.97 -6.79
N ILE A 18 -13.16 9.99 -6.44
CA ILE A 18 -12.58 9.88 -5.10
C ILE A 18 -11.31 10.72 -5.09
N SER A 19 -11.24 11.67 -4.16
CA SER A 19 -10.05 12.49 -3.99
C SER A 19 -9.01 11.79 -3.12
N LEU A 20 -7.73 12.13 -3.36
CA LEU A 20 -6.64 11.67 -2.51
C LEU A 20 -6.82 12.16 -1.06
N SER A 21 -7.27 13.40 -0.86
CA SER A 21 -7.50 13.94 0.50
C SER A 21 -8.57 13.15 1.27
N PHE A 22 -9.65 12.75 0.60
CA PHE A 22 -10.71 11.92 1.16
C PHE A 22 -10.23 10.50 1.48
N SER A 23 -9.25 10.00 0.73
CA SER A 23 -8.67 8.67 0.94
C SER A 23 -7.65 8.62 2.08
N LEU A 24 -7.00 9.75 2.37
CA LEU A 24 -5.90 9.87 3.34
C LEU A 24 -6.33 10.51 4.68
N PHE A 25 -7.63 10.57 4.98
CA PHE A 25 -8.15 11.22 6.21
C PHE A 25 -7.70 12.68 6.39
N ARG A 26 -7.45 13.42 5.31
CA ARG A 26 -6.99 14.81 5.41
C ARG A 26 -8.15 15.74 5.73
N GLU A 27 -7.90 16.75 6.56
CA GLU A 27 -8.88 17.80 6.90
C GLU A 27 -9.31 18.63 5.69
N THR A 28 -8.47 18.71 4.65
CA THR A 28 -8.79 19.36 3.37
C THR A 28 -9.73 18.54 2.47
N SER A 29 -10.23 17.40 2.96
CA SER A 29 -11.22 16.60 2.25
C SER A 29 -12.57 17.32 2.22
N HIS A 30 -13.26 17.23 1.08
CA HIS A 30 -14.63 17.70 0.97
C HIS A 30 -15.55 16.55 1.41
N PRO A 31 -16.43 16.75 2.41
CA PRO A 31 -17.33 15.70 2.85
C PRO A 31 -18.24 15.24 1.72
N ARG A 32 -18.45 13.92 1.61
CA ARG A 32 -19.37 13.33 0.66
C ARG A 32 -20.70 13.06 1.34
N ASN A 33 -21.78 13.57 0.75
CA ASN A 33 -23.13 13.27 1.18
C ASN A 33 -23.63 12.01 0.46
N ASP A 34 -24.08 11.04 1.23
CA ASP A 34 -24.80 9.87 0.74
C ASP A 34 -26.04 9.68 1.61
N HIS A 35 -27.23 9.87 1.03
CA HIS A 35 -28.53 9.76 1.72
C HIS A 35 -28.61 10.47 3.09
N HIS A 36 -28.18 11.75 3.17
CA HIS A 36 -28.14 12.58 4.39
C HIS A 36 -27.08 12.15 5.42
N LYS A 37 -26.20 11.21 5.08
CA LYS A 37 -25.01 10.88 5.85
C LYS A 37 -23.81 11.58 5.23
N LEU A 38 -23.07 12.31 6.07
CA LEU A 38 -21.86 13.01 5.67
C LEU A 38 -20.66 12.16 6.05
N TYR A 39 -19.87 11.81 5.06
CA TYR A 39 -18.62 11.07 5.23
C TYR A 39 -17.47 12.02 4.98
N THR A 40 -16.48 12.02 5.87
CA THR A 40 -15.25 12.85 5.75
C THR A 40 -14.05 12.03 5.25
N ASN A 41 -14.18 10.71 5.20
CA ASN A 41 -13.16 9.81 4.68
C ASN A 41 -13.81 8.61 3.97
N ILE A 42 -13.05 7.99 3.07
CA ILE A 42 -13.53 6.86 2.26
C ILE A 42 -13.68 5.56 3.06
N PHE A 43 -12.97 5.42 4.19
CA PHE A 43 -13.09 4.24 5.04
C PHE A 43 -14.49 4.14 5.62
N ASP A 44 -15.00 5.20 6.23
CA ASP A 44 -16.35 5.25 6.79
C ASP A 44 -17.41 4.99 5.71
N LEU A 45 -17.25 5.61 4.54
CA LEU A 45 -18.18 5.42 3.42
C LEU A 45 -18.19 3.95 2.94
N SER A 46 -17.02 3.32 2.85
CA SER A 46 -16.90 1.92 2.42
C SER A 46 -17.45 0.96 3.47
N TYR A 47 -17.15 1.22 4.75
CA TYR A 47 -17.66 0.45 5.87
C TYR A 47 -19.19 0.53 5.95
N ASP A 48 -19.77 1.73 5.83
CA ASP A 48 -21.22 1.91 5.91
C ASP A 48 -21.97 1.40 4.67
N THR A 49 -21.30 1.35 3.52
CA THR A 49 -21.82 0.62 2.35
C THR A 49 -22.01 -0.87 2.67
N LEU A 50 -21.03 -1.49 3.35
CA LEU A 50 -21.15 -2.87 3.82
C LEU A 50 -22.22 -3.02 4.91
N VAL A 51 -22.27 -2.10 5.88
CA VAL A 51 -23.32 -2.12 6.92
C VAL A 51 -24.71 -2.08 6.30
N THR A 52 -24.92 -1.24 5.28
CA THR A 52 -26.17 -1.15 4.54
C THR A 52 -26.50 -2.49 3.86
N ALA A 53 -25.54 -3.07 3.13
CA ALA A 53 -25.72 -4.35 2.45
C ALA A 53 -26.06 -5.49 3.42
N LEU A 54 -25.35 -5.59 4.54
CA LEU A 54 -25.61 -6.58 5.59
C LEU A 54 -26.98 -6.39 6.23
N SER A 55 -27.38 -5.14 6.46
CA SER A 55 -28.71 -4.81 7.00
C SER A 55 -29.82 -5.24 6.05
N SER A 56 -29.68 -4.96 4.75
CA SER A 56 -30.62 -5.42 3.72
C SER A 56 -30.69 -6.95 3.60
N ALA A 57 -29.59 -7.65 3.91
CA ALA A 57 -29.55 -9.11 3.96
C ALA A 57 -30.08 -9.71 5.29
N GLY A 58 -30.52 -8.89 6.25
CA GLY A 58 -31.07 -9.35 7.53
C GLY A 58 -30.06 -9.47 8.67
N PHE A 59 -28.82 -9.00 8.49
CA PHE A 59 -27.71 -9.10 9.44
C PHE A 59 -27.27 -7.73 9.99
N ALA A 60 -28.22 -6.85 10.31
CA ALA A 60 -27.93 -5.46 10.69
C ALA A 60 -26.94 -5.30 11.87
N HIS A 61 -26.95 -6.25 12.82
CA HIS A 61 -26.15 -6.23 14.04
C HIS A 61 -24.93 -7.14 14.01
N VAL A 62 -24.55 -7.70 12.85
CA VAL A 62 -23.35 -8.54 12.79
C VAL A 62 -22.10 -7.68 13.02
N ASP A 63 -21.20 -8.19 13.87
CA ASP A 63 -19.86 -7.62 14.06
C ASP A 63 -19.09 -7.64 12.73
N ILE A 64 -18.37 -6.57 12.44
CA ILE A 64 -17.49 -6.49 11.26
C ILE A 64 -16.04 -6.42 11.73
N ILE A 65 -15.18 -7.22 11.10
CA ILE A 65 -13.73 -7.21 11.29
C ILE A 65 -13.10 -6.74 9.97
N ILE A 66 -12.17 -5.80 10.05
CA ILE A 66 -11.38 -5.37 8.89
C ILE A 66 -10.21 -6.34 8.74
N GLY A 67 -10.31 -7.30 7.84
CA GLY A 67 -9.30 -8.33 7.63
C GLY A 67 -8.05 -7.84 6.91
N GLN A 68 -8.16 -6.81 6.09
CA GLN A 68 -7.04 -6.18 5.40
C GLN A 68 -7.33 -4.70 5.19
N ILE A 69 -6.38 -3.86 5.61
CA ILE A 69 -6.37 -2.42 5.34
C ILE A 69 -4.93 -1.91 5.33
N GLY A 70 -4.62 -0.95 4.47
CA GLY A 70 -3.27 -0.42 4.33
C GLY A 70 -3.17 0.55 3.16
N TRP A 71 -1.94 0.90 2.82
CA TRP A 71 -1.63 1.75 1.67
C TRP A 71 -0.25 1.37 1.10
N PRO A 72 -0.12 1.11 -0.20
CA PRO A 72 1.15 0.69 -0.78
C PRO A 72 2.15 1.85 -0.81
N THR A 73 3.44 1.53 -0.72
CA THR A 73 4.51 2.53 -0.67
C THR A 73 5.30 2.67 -1.97
N ASP A 74 4.97 1.92 -3.00
CA ASP A 74 5.66 2.00 -4.30
C ASP A 74 4.80 1.33 -5.40
N GLY A 75 5.27 1.35 -6.64
CA GLY A 75 4.71 0.60 -7.77
C GLY A 75 3.44 1.20 -8.39
N ALA A 76 3.03 2.40 -7.97
CA ALA A 76 1.91 3.13 -8.58
C ALA A 76 1.90 4.62 -8.23
N VAL A 77 1.17 5.41 -9.02
CA VAL A 77 0.89 6.82 -8.69
C VAL A 77 0.14 6.89 -7.35
N ASN A 78 0.58 7.80 -6.48
CA ASN A 78 0.12 7.95 -5.09
C ASN A 78 0.46 6.78 -4.14
N ALA A 79 1.32 5.84 -4.56
CA ALA A 79 1.92 4.85 -3.66
C ALA A 79 3.33 5.32 -3.28
N ASN A 80 3.50 5.81 -2.06
CA ASN A 80 4.80 6.17 -1.48
C ASN A 80 4.73 6.13 0.05
N SER A 81 5.88 5.99 0.71
CA SER A 81 5.96 5.92 2.18
C SER A 81 5.28 7.08 2.89
N SER A 82 5.35 8.31 2.36
CA SER A 82 4.73 9.49 2.99
C SER A 82 3.20 9.42 2.96
N MET A 83 2.62 8.97 1.85
CA MET A 83 1.18 8.77 1.72
C MET A 83 0.69 7.60 2.57
N ALA A 84 1.46 6.50 2.62
CA ALA A 84 1.14 5.38 3.48
C ALA A 84 1.18 5.76 4.96
N GLU A 85 2.18 6.55 5.38
CA GLU A 85 2.26 7.09 6.73
C GLU A 85 1.04 7.95 7.08
N THR A 86 0.66 8.84 6.16
CA THR A 86 -0.50 9.72 6.33
C THR A 86 -1.77 8.90 6.50
N PHE A 87 -1.98 7.90 5.65
CA PHE A 87 -3.12 7.01 5.71
C PHE A 87 -3.17 6.25 7.05
N MET A 88 -2.07 5.61 7.42
CA MET A 88 -2.01 4.78 8.63
C MET A 88 -2.20 5.61 9.91
N LYS A 89 -1.61 6.81 9.98
CA LYS A 89 -1.85 7.75 11.09
C LYS A 89 -3.32 8.16 11.18
N GLY A 90 -3.92 8.56 10.05
CA GLY A 90 -5.33 8.95 9.99
C GLY A 90 -6.28 7.84 10.41
N PHE A 91 -6.04 6.63 9.90
CA PHE A 91 -6.82 5.43 10.23
C PHE A 91 -6.73 5.08 11.72
N LEU A 92 -5.53 5.07 12.31
CA LEU A 92 -5.35 4.76 13.72
C LEU A 92 -5.93 5.83 14.64
N VAL A 93 -5.81 7.12 14.29
CA VAL A 93 -6.46 8.21 15.02
C VAL A 93 -7.98 8.04 14.99
N HIS A 94 -8.54 7.72 13.83
CA HIS A 94 -9.98 7.45 13.69
C HIS A 94 -10.44 6.28 14.58
N LEU A 95 -9.75 5.13 14.54
CA LEU A 95 -10.09 3.98 15.39
C LEU A 95 -9.97 4.29 16.90
N ARG A 96 -8.90 4.98 17.31
CA ARG A 96 -8.69 5.39 18.72
C ARG A 96 -9.72 6.40 19.20
N GLY A 97 -10.24 7.23 18.29
CA GLY A 97 -11.31 8.17 18.59
C GLY A 97 -12.63 7.50 18.98
N LYS A 98 -12.83 6.22 18.63
CA LYS A 98 -14.03 5.43 18.96
C LYS A 98 -15.35 6.09 18.54
N SER A 99 -15.31 6.99 17.54
CA SER A 99 -16.51 7.65 17.01
C SER A 99 -17.40 6.69 16.22
N GLY A 100 -16.85 5.57 15.75
CA GLY A 100 -17.51 4.71 14.79
C GLY A 100 -17.74 5.45 13.47
N THR A 101 -18.77 5.03 12.75
CA THR A 101 -19.15 5.57 11.43
C THR A 101 -20.54 6.24 11.47
N PRO A 102 -20.94 7.01 10.44
CA PRO A 102 -22.27 7.63 10.38
C PRO A 102 -23.49 6.69 10.53
N LEU A 103 -23.38 5.40 10.16
CA LEU A 103 -24.41 4.39 10.38
C LEU A 103 -24.21 3.55 11.66
N ARG A 104 -22.99 3.46 12.18
CA ARG A 104 -22.66 2.82 13.46
C ARG A 104 -21.96 3.80 14.41
N PRO A 105 -22.66 4.85 14.88
CA PRO A 105 -22.05 5.85 15.76
C PRO A 105 -21.67 5.21 17.10
N HIS A 106 -20.48 5.54 17.60
CA HIS A 106 -19.89 4.99 18.82
C HIS A 106 -19.67 3.46 18.82
N ASP A 107 -19.71 2.83 17.64
CA ASP A 107 -19.50 1.40 17.45
C ASP A 107 -18.46 1.16 16.33
N PRO A 108 -17.15 1.41 16.61
CA PRO A 108 -16.09 1.17 15.65
C PRO A 108 -15.89 -0.34 15.37
N PRO A 109 -15.21 -0.71 14.26
CA PRO A 109 -14.85 -2.10 14.02
C PRO A 109 -14.11 -2.71 15.22
N LYS A 110 -14.46 -3.95 15.58
CA LYS A 110 -13.87 -4.64 16.74
C LYS A 110 -12.37 -4.87 16.56
N GLU A 111 -11.98 -5.24 15.36
CA GLU A 111 -10.60 -5.57 15.00
C GLU A 111 -10.29 -5.06 13.59
N ALA A 112 -9.04 -4.66 13.40
CA ALA A 112 -8.50 -4.29 12.09
C ALA A 112 -7.10 -4.85 11.93
N TYR A 113 -6.85 -5.49 10.79
CA TYR A 113 -5.59 -6.14 10.44
C TYR A 113 -4.94 -5.38 9.29
N ILE A 114 -3.68 -4.98 9.51
CA ILE A 114 -2.91 -4.21 8.54
C ILE A 114 -2.39 -5.17 7.46
N LEU A 115 -2.63 -4.82 6.20
CA LEU A 115 -2.00 -5.46 5.05
C LEU A 115 -0.80 -4.60 4.64
N SER A 116 0.44 -5.05 4.80
CA SER A 116 0.96 -6.30 5.39
C SER A 116 2.15 -6.01 6.31
N LEU A 117 2.73 -7.03 6.95
CA LEU A 117 3.94 -6.83 7.77
C LEU A 117 5.16 -6.49 6.90
N LEU A 118 5.44 -7.32 5.88
CA LEU A 118 6.56 -7.18 4.97
C LEU A 118 6.06 -6.92 3.54
N ASP A 119 6.89 -6.31 2.73
CA ASP A 119 6.75 -6.37 1.27
C ASP A 119 6.88 -7.81 0.79
N GLU A 120 6.04 -8.18 -0.18
CA GLU A 120 5.88 -9.56 -0.66
C GLU A 120 6.30 -9.61 -2.13
N ASP A 121 7.60 -9.81 -2.39
CA ASP A 121 8.21 -9.76 -3.73
C ASP A 121 7.71 -10.86 -4.70
N GLN A 122 7.15 -11.94 -4.18
CA GLN A 122 6.50 -13.00 -4.98
C GLN A 122 4.99 -12.82 -5.14
N ARG A 123 4.42 -11.73 -4.63
CA ARG A 123 2.99 -11.46 -4.77
C ARG A 123 2.63 -11.24 -6.24
N SER A 124 1.46 -11.74 -6.63
CA SER A 124 0.90 -11.53 -7.95
C SER A 124 0.70 -10.03 -8.21
N ILE A 125 1.19 -9.55 -9.34
CA ILE A 125 1.04 -8.16 -9.79
C ILE A 125 -0.12 -7.97 -10.77
N ALA A 126 -1.07 -8.92 -10.80
CA ALA A 126 -2.20 -8.90 -11.74
C ALA A 126 -3.05 -7.61 -11.63
N ASP A 127 -3.20 -7.08 -10.41
CA ASP A 127 -3.95 -5.85 -10.14
C ASP A 127 -3.08 -4.59 -10.25
N GLY A 128 -1.75 -4.77 -10.31
CA GLY A 128 -0.78 -3.70 -10.50
C GLY A 128 0.54 -3.96 -9.78
N SER A 129 1.57 -3.20 -10.17
CA SER A 129 2.91 -3.33 -9.59
C SER A 129 2.98 -2.97 -8.10
N PHE A 130 2.05 -2.16 -7.60
CA PHE A 130 1.95 -1.80 -6.18
C PHE A 130 1.62 -2.99 -5.26
N GLU A 131 1.13 -4.12 -5.80
CA GLU A 131 0.78 -5.30 -5.01
C GLU A 131 1.95 -5.85 -4.19
N ARG A 132 3.20 -5.62 -4.58
CA ARG A 132 4.37 -6.09 -3.84
C ARG A 132 4.81 -5.15 -2.69
N HIS A 133 4.14 -4.00 -2.53
CA HIS A 133 4.62 -2.86 -1.72
C HIS A 133 3.72 -2.46 -0.55
N TRP A 134 2.91 -3.37 -0.04
CA TRP A 134 1.97 -3.12 1.08
C TRP A 134 2.60 -3.22 2.47
N GLY A 135 3.84 -3.72 2.56
CA GLY A 135 4.52 -3.91 3.84
C GLY A 135 4.68 -2.61 4.61
N ILE A 136 4.47 -2.67 5.93
CA ILE A 136 4.92 -1.61 6.86
C ILE A 136 6.45 -1.65 7.05
N PHE A 137 7.05 -2.81 6.79
CA PHE A 137 8.50 -3.01 6.67
C PHE A 137 8.87 -3.48 5.26
N THR A 138 10.10 -3.22 4.86
CA THR A 138 10.76 -3.88 3.72
C THR A 138 10.96 -5.38 4.01
N PHE A 139 11.35 -6.16 3.00
CA PHE A 139 11.56 -7.61 3.15
C PHE A 139 12.57 -7.98 4.25
N ASP A 140 13.55 -7.13 4.51
CA ASP A 140 14.59 -7.28 5.53
C ASP A 140 14.23 -6.65 6.89
N GLY A 141 12.99 -6.19 7.06
CA GLY A 141 12.49 -5.68 8.33
C GLY A 141 12.87 -4.24 8.66
N GLN A 142 13.27 -3.42 7.67
CA GLN A 142 13.44 -1.99 7.87
C GLN A 142 12.09 -1.27 7.77
N ALA A 143 11.78 -0.41 8.74
CA ALA A 143 10.52 0.31 8.76
C ALA A 143 10.44 1.29 7.60
N LYS A 144 9.34 1.26 6.85
CA LYS A 144 9.17 2.09 5.64
C LYS A 144 8.64 3.49 5.93
N TYR A 145 8.03 3.68 7.10
CA TYR A 145 7.48 4.94 7.59
C TYR A 145 7.27 4.90 9.10
N GLN A 146 6.98 6.04 9.72
CA GLN A 146 6.84 6.16 11.17
C GLN A 146 5.37 6.15 11.60
N VAL A 147 4.96 5.10 12.30
CA VAL A 147 3.61 4.98 12.88
C VAL A 147 3.64 4.29 14.24
N ASP A 148 2.79 4.76 15.15
CA ASP A 148 2.59 4.13 16.46
C ASP A 148 1.40 3.18 16.38
N LEU A 149 1.64 1.87 16.37
CA LEU A 149 0.55 0.87 16.29
C LEU A 149 -0.12 0.64 17.66
N ALA A 150 0.64 0.68 18.74
CA ALA A 150 0.15 0.45 20.11
C ALA A 150 -0.01 1.75 20.91
N GLU A 151 -0.82 1.72 21.97
CA GLU A 151 -0.85 2.79 22.97
C GLU A 151 0.51 2.84 23.70
N GLY A 152 1.11 4.03 23.78
CA GLY A 152 2.39 4.27 24.45
C GLY A 152 3.59 4.62 23.56
N SER A 153 3.38 5.18 22.37
CA SER A 153 4.42 5.78 21.50
C SER A 153 5.61 4.86 21.22
N ARG A 154 5.31 3.61 20.87
CA ARG A 154 6.33 2.69 20.35
C ARG A 154 6.30 2.78 18.83
N HIS A 155 7.19 3.61 18.30
CA HIS A 155 7.48 3.68 16.88
C HIS A 155 7.89 2.30 16.34
N LEU A 156 7.71 2.08 15.03
CA LEU A 156 8.25 0.90 14.37
C LEU A 156 9.76 0.85 14.56
N VAL A 157 10.27 -0.32 14.94
CA VAL A 157 11.70 -0.56 15.14
C VAL A 157 12.17 -1.57 14.11
N ASN A 158 13.31 -1.30 13.49
CA ASN A 158 13.89 -2.16 12.48
C ASN A 158 14.30 -3.51 13.08
N ALA A 159 14.29 -4.54 12.25
CA ALA A 159 14.84 -5.85 12.61
C ALA A 159 16.31 -5.71 13.06
N GLN A 160 16.67 -6.48 14.09
CA GLN A 160 18.02 -6.51 14.65
C GLN A 160 18.81 -7.69 14.08
N ASN A 161 20.14 -7.55 14.06
CA ASN A 161 21.07 -8.59 13.59
C ASN A 161 20.86 -9.01 12.13
N VAL A 162 20.42 -8.08 11.27
CA VAL A 162 20.40 -8.28 9.82
C VAL A 162 21.80 -8.03 9.28
N GLU A 163 22.43 -9.06 8.73
CA GLU A 163 23.74 -8.96 8.09
C GLU A 163 23.58 -8.52 6.63
N TYR A 164 24.12 -7.35 6.31
CA TYR A 164 24.08 -6.82 4.95
C TYR A 164 25.37 -7.15 4.21
N HIS A 165 25.22 -7.58 2.96
CA HIS A 165 26.34 -7.57 2.02
C HIS A 165 26.73 -6.13 1.68
N SER A 166 27.97 -5.95 1.23
CA SER A 166 28.43 -4.66 0.72
C SER A 166 27.49 -4.16 -0.38
N ALA A 167 27.03 -2.92 -0.27
CA ALA A 167 26.19 -2.30 -1.31
C ALA A 167 26.95 -2.30 -2.64
N LYS A 168 26.47 -3.11 -3.59
CA LYS A 168 27.00 -3.25 -4.94
C LYS A 168 25.89 -2.94 -5.92
N TRP A 169 26.24 -2.20 -6.97
CA TRP A 169 25.32 -1.87 -8.04
C TRP A 169 26.03 -1.98 -9.38
N CYS A 170 25.51 -2.84 -10.26
CA CYS A 170 26.03 -3.01 -11.61
C CYS A 170 25.46 -1.93 -12.54
N VAL A 171 26.31 -1.28 -13.32
CA VAL A 171 25.89 -0.28 -14.32
C VAL A 171 26.19 -0.82 -15.71
N VAL A 172 25.25 -0.62 -16.64
CA VAL A 172 25.42 -1.01 -18.05
C VAL A 172 26.71 -0.41 -18.62
N ASN A 173 27.49 -1.25 -19.31
CA ASN A 173 28.68 -0.83 -20.03
C ASN A 173 28.33 -0.35 -21.44
N ASN A 174 28.30 0.97 -21.62
CA ASN A 174 27.94 1.61 -22.90
C ASN A 174 28.97 1.44 -24.03
N ASN A 175 30.09 0.74 -23.77
CA ASN A 175 31.11 0.43 -24.79
C ASN A 175 30.90 -0.93 -25.47
N LYS A 176 29.77 -1.60 -25.22
CA LYS A 176 29.40 -2.89 -25.82
C LYS A 176 28.22 -2.73 -26.77
N ASP A 177 27.95 -3.75 -27.57
CA ASP A 177 26.70 -3.81 -28.34
C ASP A 177 25.51 -3.94 -27.38
N LEU A 178 24.57 -3.01 -27.50
CA LEU A 178 23.36 -2.91 -26.67
C LEU A 178 22.07 -3.10 -27.47
N SER A 179 22.17 -3.58 -28.72
CA SER A 179 21.03 -3.81 -29.61
C SER A 179 19.90 -4.63 -28.96
N ASN A 180 20.26 -5.64 -28.16
CA ASN A 180 19.32 -6.52 -27.46
C ASN A 180 19.07 -6.15 -25.99
N ALA A 181 19.70 -5.09 -25.46
CA ALA A 181 19.69 -4.78 -24.03
C ALA A 181 18.27 -4.58 -23.48
N SER A 182 17.40 -3.91 -24.25
CA SER A 182 16.01 -3.67 -23.85
C SER A 182 15.19 -4.97 -23.80
N VAL A 183 15.40 -5.90 -24.74
CA VAL A 183 14.70 -7.19 -24.74
C VAL A 183 15.15 -8.04 -23.56
N SER A 184 16.47 -8.13 -23.33
CA SER A 184 17.01 -8.90 -22.20
C SER A 184 16.62 -8.29 -20.84
N ALA A 185 16.44 -6.97 -20.74
CA ALA A 185 15.91 -6.35 -19.53
C ALA A 185 14.44 -6.73 -19.28
N LEU A 186 13.61 -6.84 -20.33
CA LEU A 186 12.24 -7.33 -20.19
C LEU A 186 12.20 -8.80 -19.76
N GLU A 187 13.08 -9.64 -20.29
CA GLU A 187 13.22 -11.03 -19.86
C GLU A 187 13.67 -11.12 -18.39
N ALA A 188 14.66 -10.33 -17.98
CA ALA A 188 15.09 -10.25 -16.58
C ALA A 188 13.91 -9.86 -15.67
N CYS A 189 13.12 -8.85 -16.05
CA CYS A 189 11.94 -8.45 -15.30
C CYS A 189 10.79 -9.48 -15.30
N SER A 190 10.78 -10.46 -16.20
CA SER A 190 9.76 -11.51 -16.21
C SER A 190 9.96 -12.55 -15.09
N VAL A 191 11.18 -12.63 -14.56
CA VAL A 191 11.59 -13.56 -13.50
C VAL A 191 12.22 -12.85 -12.30
N ALA A 192 12.08 -11.53 -12.23
CA ALA A 192 12.58 -10.68 -11.14
C ALA A 192 11.52 -9.65 -10.71
N ASP A 193 11.77 -8.89 -9.64
CA ASP A 193 10.89 -7.79 -9.26
C ASP A 193 11.33 -6.44 -9.87
N CYS A 194 10.68 -6.08 -10.97
CA CYS A 194 10.83 -4.77 -11.60
C CYS A 194 9.69 -3.80 -11.31
N SER A 195 8.83 -4.09 -10.32
CA SER A 195 7.63 -3.31 -10.02
C SER A 195 7.90 -1.82 -9.74
N ALA A 196 9.06 -1.46 -9.21
CA ALA A 196 9.44 -0.07 -8.96
C ALA A 196 9.70 0.75 -10.25
N LEU A 197 9.91 0.09 -11.39
CA LEU A 197 10.02 0.74 -12.71
C LEU A 197 8.66 1.11 -13.31
N SER A 198 7.56 0.64 -12.73
CA SER A 198 6.21 0.92 -13.24
C SER A 198 5.80 2.38 -13.02
N PRO A 199 4.86 2.92 -13.81
CA PRO A 199 4.38 4.30 -13.68
C PRO A 199 4.00 4.70 -12.25
N GLY A 200 4.68 5.74 -11.74
CA GLY A 200 4.49 6.26 -10.39
C GLY A 200 5.32 5.56 -9.31
N GLY A 201 6.05 4.50 -9.67
CA GLY A 201 7.03 3.87 -8.79
C GLY A 201 8.29 4.71 -8.60
N SER A 202 9.06 4.40 -7.56
CA SER A 202 10.26 5.11 -7.12
C SER A 202 11.35 5.16 -8.18
N CYS A 203 11.42 4.14 -9.03
CA CYS A 203 12.42 3.99 -10.08
C CYS A 203 11.86 4.27 -11.48
N TYR A 204 10.61 4.72 -11.60
CA TYR A 204 9.95 5.00 -12.88
C TYR A 204 10.72 5.98 -13.77
N ASN A 205 11.35 7.00 -13.17
CA ASN A 205 12.07 8.05 -13.89
C ASN A 205 13.49 7.66 -14.31
N LEU A 206 13.92 6.41 -14.09
CA LEU A 206 15.20 5.93 -14.61
C LEU A 206 15.15 5.89 -16.14
N SER A 207 15.93 6.76 -16.77
CA SER A 207 16.10 6.76 -18.22
C SER A 207 16.97 5.60 -18.69
N TRP A 208 16.97 5.33 -20.00
CA TRP A 208 17.93 4.41 -20.59
C TRP A 208 19.37 4.95 -20.43
N PRO A 209 20.37 4.13 -20.03
CA PRO A 209 20.31 2.69 -19.73
C PRO A 209 20.18 2.37 -18.22
N GLY A 210 19.79 3.34 -17.39
CA GLY A 210 19.57 3.15 -15.94
C GLY A 210 18.47 2.14 -15.64
N ASN A 211 17.38 2.14 -16.39
CA ASN A 211 16.32 1.13 -16.28
C ASN A 211 16.81 -0.30 -16.62
N ILE A 212 17.70 -0.44 -17.59
CA ILE A 212 18.36 -1.72 -17.93
C ILE A 212 19.22 -2.18 -16.76
N SER A 213 20.01 -1.26 -16.17
CA SER A 213 20.83 -1.56 -14.99
C SER A 213 19.93 -2.05 -13.85
N TYR A 214 18.80 -1.38 -13.60
CA TYR A 214 17.86 -1.81 -12.56
C TYR A 214 17.33 -3.23 -12.78
N ALA A 215 16.84 -3.54 -13.98
CA ALA A 215 16.28 -4.86 -14.30
C ALA A 215 17.27 -6.00 -14.02
N PHE A 216 18.52 -5.84 -14.45
CA PHE A 216 19.55 -6.85 -14.21
C PHE A 216 20.00 -6.92 -12.75
N ASN A 217 20.10 -5.79 -12.02
CA ASN A 217 20.41 -5.85 -10.58
C ASN A 217 19.31 -6.58 -9.81
N SER A 218 18.03 -6.30 -10.10
CA SER A 218 16.91 -7.03 -9.48
C SER A 218 16.99 -8.53 -9.78
N TYR A 219 17.25 -8.90 -11.04
CA TYR A 219 17.44 -10.29 -11.43
C TYR A 219 18.57 -10.98 -10.66
N TYR A 220 19.78 -10.40 -10.66
CA TYR A 220 20.93 -11.02 -10.00
C TYR A 220 20.74 -11.13 -8.48
N GLN A 221 20.17 -10.10 -7.85
CA GLN A 221 19.89 -10.10 -6.41
C GLN A 221 18.90 -11.19 -6.00
N GLN A 222 17.90 -11.50 -6.84
CA GLN A 222 16.93 -12.57 -6.56
C GLN A 222 17.46 -13.99 -6.88
N HIS A 223 18.58 -14.10 -7.59
CA HIS A 223 19.16 -15.37 -8.02
C HIS A 223 20.52 -15.67 -7.37
N ASP A 224 20.87 -14.96 -6.29
CA ASP A 224 22.12 -15.12 -5.54
C ASP A 224 23.39 -14.95 -6.41
N GLN A 225 23.39 -13.99 -7.35
CA GLN A 225 24.49 -13.72 -8.29
C GLN A 225 25.20 -12.39 -8.06
#